data_AF-K1Z0L5-F1
#
_entry.id   AF-K1Z0L5-F1
#
_cell.length_a   1.000
_cell.length_b   1.000
_cell.length_c   1.000
_cell.angle_alpha   90.00
_cell.angle_beta   90.00
_cell.angle_gamma   90.00
#
_symmetry.space_group_name_H-M   'P 1'
#
loop_
_entity.id
_entity.type
_entity.pdbx_description
1 polymer ?
#
loop_
_entity_poly.entity_id
_entity_poly.type
_entity_poly.pdbx_seq_one_letter_code
_entity_poly.pdbx_strand_id
1 'polypeptide(L)'
;NIKRIIFHIESEDNPLDVIKTIKSNGYEVGIAINPGTNKFEILPYINDIDEILFLTVIPGTQGAPFESSVQDHIIELKRILDVKEKDMLIAADGAINKNNIQELKKWGVNNFCVGSAIIGSDDYKKAYEELNELI
;
A
#
# COMPACT_ATOMS: atom_id res chain seq x y z
N ASN A 1 10.64 12.66 12.72
CA ASN A 1 9.80 11.90 13.67
C ASN A 1 9.14 10.78 12.86
N ILE A 2 9.29 9.51 13.26
CA ILE A 2 8.70 8.37 12.53
C ILE A 2 7.27 8.21 13.05
N LYS A 3 6.28 8.15 12.15
CA LYS A 3 4.87 7.94 12.50
C LYS A 3 4.47 6.46 12.37
N ARG A 4 4.90 5.83 11.29
CA ARG A 4 4.49 4.47 10.91
C ARG A 4 5.68 3.65 10.45
N ILE A 5 5.65 2.36 10.77
CA ILE A 5 6.58 1.35 10.25
C ILE A 5 5.75 0.35 9.45
N ILE A 6 6.16 0.11 8.20
CA ILE A 6 5.51 -0.87 7.31
C ILE A 6 6.53 -1.97 7.06
N PHE A 7 6.11 -3.23 7.22
CA PHE A 7 6.95 -4.39 6.93
C PHE A 7 6.22 -5.35 6.00
N HIS A 8 6.99 -6.15 5.26
CA HIS A 8 6.45 -7.17 4.36
C HIS A 8 5.93 -8.37 5.16
N ILE A 9 4.71 -8.82 4.86
CA ILE A 9 4.17 -10.03 5.45
C ILE A 9 5.05 -11.25 5.14
N GLU A 10 5.74 -11.23 4.01
CA GLU A 10 6.62 -12.30 3.53
C GLU A 10 7.97 -12.36 4.25
N SER A 11 8.31 -11.35 5.06
CA SER A 11 9.63 -11.28 5.70
C SER A 11 9.72 -12.07 7.01
N GLU A 12 8.59 -12.52 7.56
CA GLU A 12 8.53 -13.07 8.91
C GLU A 12 7.53 -14.23 9.00
N ASP A 13 7.92 -15.31 9.68
CA ASP A 13 7.02 -16.45 9.93
C ASP A 13 5.91 -16.09 10.96
N ASN A 14 6.16 -15.09 11.82
CA ASN A 14 5.20 -14.62 12.82
C ASN A 14 5.01 -13.09 12.78
N PRO A 15 4.21 -12.57 11.83
CA PRO A 15 3.92 -11.12 11.71
C PRO A 15 3.39 -10.47 12.99
N LEU A 16 2.70 -11.23 13.85
CA LEU A 16 2.12 -10.70 15.10
C LEU A 16 3.19 -10.20 16.08
N ASP A 17 4.36 -10.83 16.15
CA ASP A 17 5.44 -10.41 17.05
C ASP A 17 6.05 -9.08 16.59
N VAL A 18 6.17 -8.88 15.28
CA VAL A 18 6.60 -7.60 14.69
C VAL A 18 5.57 -6.52 14.96
N ILE A 19 4.29 -6.80 14.73
CA ILE A 19 3.19 -5.87 15.05
C ILE A 19 3.24 -5.40 16.50
N LYS A 20 3.35 -6.35 17.45
CA LYS A 20 3.44 -6.04 18.89
C LYS A 20 4.67 -5.20 19.21
N THR A 21 5.82 -5.53 18.60
CA THR A 21 7.07 -4.79 18.80
C THR A 21 6.93 -3.35 18.35
N ILE A 22 6.43 -3.12 17.12
CA ILE A 22 6.21 -1.78 16.56
C ILE A 22 5.25 -0.97 17.45
N LYS A 23 4.09 -1.56 17.80
CA LYS A 23 3.08 -0.90 18.64
C LYS A 23 3.58 -0.59 20.06
N SER A 24 4.38 -1.47 20.66
CA SER A 24 4.95 -1.22 22.00
C SER A 24 5.91 -0.02 22.05
N ASN A 25 6.47 0.36 20.90
CA ASN A 25 7.31 1.55 20.75
C ASN A 25 6.50 2.82 20.37
N GLY A 26 5.17 2.72 20.30
CA GLY A 26 4.28 3.86 20.05
C GLY A 26 4.16 4.28 18.58
N TYR A 27 4.52 3.40 17.63
CA TYR A 27 4.34 3.66 16.20
C TYR A 27 3.06 3.02 15.66
N GLU A 28 2.50 3.62 14.61
CA GLU A 28 1.51 2.95 13.76
C GLU A 28 2.21 1.81 12.98
N VAL A 29 1.45 0.77 12.65
CA VAL A 29 1.97 -0.39 11.93
C VAL A 29 1.19 -0.59 10.63
N GLY A 30 1.93 -0.76 9.54
CA GLY A 30 1.38 -1.23 8.27
C GLY A 30 1.98 -2.57 7.88
N ILE A 31 1.27 -3.29 7.03
CA ILE A 31 1.82 -4.49 6.39
C ILE A 31 1.79 -4.31 4.88
N ALA A 32 2.94 -4.54 4.25
CA ALA A 32 3.10 -4.60 2.81
C ALA A 32 2.87 -6.02 2.28
N ILE A 33 2.29 -6.13 1.09
CA ILE A 33 2.04 -7.38 0.39
C ILE A 33 2.50 -7.30 -1.06
N ASN A 34 3.26 -8.31 -1.49
CA ASN A 34 3.71 -8.46 -2.88
C ASN A 34 2.59 -8.95 -3.80
N PRO A 35 2.66 -8.69 -5.12
CA PRO A 35 1.63 -9.15 -6.06
C PRO A 35 1.40 -10.67 -6.05
N GLY A 36 2.46 -11.45 -5.80
CA GLY A 36 2.39 -12.92 -5.78
C GLY A 36 1.91 -13.53 -4.47
N THR A 37 1.76 -12.72 -3.41
CA THR A 37 1.38 -13.20 -2.08
C THR A 37 -0.12 -13.33 -1.96
N ASN A 38 -0.59 -14.36 -1.25
CA ASN A 38 -2.02 -14.55 -1.06
C ASN A 38 -2.58 -13.43 -0.19
N LYS A 39 -3.44 -12.59 -0.78
CA LYS A 39 -4.13 -11.48 -0.12
C LYS A 39 -4.82 -11.84 1.20
N PHE A 40 -5.23 -13.09 1.40
CA PHE A 40 -5.92 -13.48 2.63
C PHE A 40 -5.00 -13.72 3.82
N GLU A 41 -3.68 -13.78 3.60
CA GLU A 41 -2.69 -13.90 4.69
C GLU A 41 -2.73 -12.70 5.65
N ILE A 42 -3.23 -11.54 5.21
CA ILE A 42 -3.38 -10.36 6.06
C ILE A 42 -4.55 -10.45 7.04
N LEU A 43 -5.59 -11.24 6.73
CA LEU A 43 -6.86 -11.24 7.46
C LEU A 43 -6.74 -11.50 8.97
N PRO A 44 -5.84 -12.37 9.46
CA PRO A 44 -5.64 -12.55 10.90
C PRO A 44 -5.18 -11.28 11.61
N TYR A 45 -4.52 -10.35 10.90
CA TYR A 45 -3.83 -9.21 11.50
C TYR A 45 -4.56 -7.87 11.30
N ILE A 46 -5.63 -7.83 10.50
CA ILE A 46 -6.29 -6.55 10.16
C ILE A 46 -6.68 -5.75 11.39
N ASN A 47 -7.04 -6.39 12.51
CA ASN A 47 -7.42 -5.70 13.74
C ASN A 47 -6.26 -5.05 14.48
N ASP A 48 -5.04 -5.48 14.20
CA ASP A 48 -3.83 -5.06 14.89
C ASP A 48 -2.97 -4.12 14.03
N ILE A 49 -3.43 -3.71 12.84
CA ILE A 49 -2.71 -2.82 11.94
C ILE A 49 -3.51 -1.58 11.56
N ASP A 50 -2.81 -0.57 11.05
CA ASP A 50 -3.35 0.75 10.68
C ASP A 50 -3.34 0.96 9.15
N GLU A 51 -2.53 0.19 8.41
CA GLU A 51 -2.39 0.29 6.96
C GLU A 51 -2.10 -1.06 6.28
N ILE A 52 -2.68 -1.26 5.10
CA ILE A 52 -2.29 -2.32 4.16
C ILE A 52 -1.66 -1.66 2.94
N LEU A 53 -0.41 -2.00 2.64
CA LEU A 53 0.32 -1.50 1.48
C LEU A 53 0.42 -2.58 0.39
N PHE A 54 -0.19 -2.34 -0.76
CA PHE A 54 -0.05 -3.21 -1.91
C PHE A 54 1.13 -2.77 -2.76
N LEU A 55 2.10 -3.66 -2.97
CA LEU A 55 3.07 -3.43 -4.03
C LEU A 55 2.40 -3.66 -5.39
N THR A 56 2.55 -2.69 -6.27
CA THR A 56 2.00 -2.70 -7.63
C THR A 56 3.09 -2.92 -8.67
N VAL A 57 4.24 -3.44 -8.23
CA VAL A 57 5.36 -3.92 -9.03
C VAL A 57 5.98 -5.14 -8.35
N ILE A 58 6.71 -5.97 -9.09
CA ILE A 58 7.52 -7.04 -8.48
C ILE A 58 8.78 -6.40 -7.88
N PRO A 59 9.00 -6.48 -6.55
CA PRO A 59 10.19 -5.90 -5.92
C PRO A 59 11.48 -6.56 -6.42
N GLY A 60 12.57 -5.79 -6.39
CA GLY A 60 13.90 -6.22 -6.85
C GLY A 60 14.26 -5.79 -8.28
N THR A 61 13.35 -5.14 -9.00
CA THR A 61 13.62 -4.59 -10.34
C THR A 61 13.35 -3.09 -10.38
N GLN A 62 14.40 -2.28 -10.54
CA GLN A 62 14.25 -0.83 -10.74
C GLN A 62 13.53 -0.56 -12.08
N GLY A 63 12.45 0.22 -12.05
CA GLY A 63 11.65 0.53 -13.24
C GLY A 63 10.72 -0.60 -13.69
N ALA A 64 10.41 -1.56 -12.81
CA ALA A 64 9.43 -2.60 -13.08
C ALA A 64 8.09 -2.00 -13.54
N PRO A 65 7.42 -2.63 -14.53
CA PRO A 65 6.12 -2.18 -15.00
C PRO A 65 5.06 -2.39 -13.90
N PHE A 66 4.00 -1.59 -13.99
CA PHE A 66 2.83 -1.73 -13.14
C PHE A 66 2.19 -3.12 -13.30
N GLU A 67 1.97 -3.80 -12.18
CA GLU A 67 1.37 -5.13 -12.11
C GLU A 67 -0.14 -5.02 -11.88
N SER A 68 -0.92 -5.23 -12.94
CA SER A 68 -2.38 -5.14 -12.87
C SER A 68 -3.04 -6.25 -12.06
N SER A 69 -2.39 -7.40 -11.84
CA SER A 69 -2.99 -8.51 -11.08
C SER A 69 -3.32 -8.14 -9.64
N VAL A 70 -2.71 -7.09 -9.10
CA VAL A 70 -2.98 -6.55 -7.76
C VAL A 70 -4.40 -5.96 -7.60
N GLN A 71 -5.09 -5.68 -8.72
CA GLN A 71 -6.46 -5.17 -8.73
C GLN A 71 -7.40 -6.05 -7.88
N ASP A 72 -7.40 -7.35 -8.13
CA ASP A 72 -8.26 -8.30 -7.42
C ASP A 72 -7.92 -8.37 -5.93
N HIS A 73 -6.66 -8.12 -5.58
CA HIS A 73 -6.22 -8.09 -4.18
C HIS A 73 -6.83 -6.90 -3.44
N ILE A 74 -6.72 -5.71 -4.03
CA ILE A 74 -7.20 -4.46 -3.46
C ILE A 74 -8.72 -4.49 -3.34
N ILE A 75 -9.44 -4.83 -4.42
CA ILE A 75 -10.91 -4.81 -4.45
C ILE A 75 -11.50 -5.79 -3.44
N GLU A 76 -10.99 -7.02 -3.38
CA GLU A 76 -11.53 -8.01 -2.46
C GLU A 76 -11.25 -7.67 -1.00
N LEU A 77 -10.04 -7.20 -0.68
CA LEU A 77 -9.71 -6.79 0.69
C LEU A 77 -10.49 -5.54 1.11
N LYS A 78 -10.66 -4.56 0.22
CA LYS A 78 -11.53 -3.39 0.47
C LYS A 78 -12.95 -3.84 0.82
N ARG A 79 -13.53 -4.77 0.03
CA ARG A 79 -14.87 -5.31 0.29
C ARG A 79 -14.96 -5.98 1.66
N ILE A 80 -13.94 -6.74 2.06
CA ILE A 80 -13.91 -7.39 3.38
C ILE A 80 -13.84 -6.36 4.51
N LEU A 81 -13.02 -5.32 4.34
CA LEU A 81 -12.90 -4.22 5.31
C LEU A 81 -14.23 -3.46 5.45
N ASP A 82 -14.94 -3.23 4.35
CA ASP A 82 -16.24 -2.56 4.34
C ASP A 82 -17.31 -3.36 5.07
N VAL A 83 -17.39 -4.68 4.81
CA VAL A 83 -18.33 -5.56 5.52
C VAL A 83 -18.02 -5.61 7.04
N LYS A 84 -16.77 -5.40 7.41
CA LYS A 84 -16.32 -5.36 8.81
C LYS A 84 -16.39 -3.95 9.42
N GLU A 85 -16.86 -2.95 8.66
CA GLU A 85 -16.91 -1.53 9.06
C GLU A 85 -15.57 -1.02 9.59
N LYS A 86 -14.47 -1.47 8.98
CA LYS A 86 -13.12 -1.20 9.47
C LYS A 86 -12.49 -0.06 8.69
N ASP A 87 -12.24 1.05 9.39
CA ASP A 87 -11.41 2.13 8.87
C ASP A 87 -9.95 1.67 8.82
N MET A 88 -9.36 1.73 7.63
CA MET A 88 -8.04 1.20 7.32
C MET A 88 -7.44 2.02 6.17
N LEU A 89 -6.18 2.39 6.29
CA LEU A 89 -5.45 2.95 5.15
C LEU A 89 -5.12 1.84 4.16
N ILE A 90 -5.48 2.06 2.90
CA ILE A 90 -5.19 1.16 1.80
C ILE A 90 -4.26 1.90 0.88
N ALA A 91 -3.00 1.50 0.93
CA ALA A 91 -1.91 2.14 0.20
C ALA A 91 -1.51 1.32 -1.03
N ALA A 92 -0.96 2.01 -2.04
CA ALA A 92 -0.28 1.39 -3.16
C ALA A 92 1.12 1.98 -3.33
N ASP A 93 2.10 1.14 -3.67
CA ASP A 93 3.47 1.55 -4.00
C ASP A 93 4.02 0.77 -5.21
N GLY A 94 4.58 1.50 -6.17
CA GLY A 94 5.21 0.93 -7.37
C GLY A 94 4.66 1.47 -8.68
N ALA A 95 5.48 2.18 -9.44
CA ALA A 95 5.13 2.68 -10.78
C ALA A 95 3.83 3.50 -10.86
N ILE A 96 3.42 4.16 -9.77
CA ILE A 96 2.23 5.03 -9.74
C ILE A 96 2.50 6.31 -10.52
N ASN A 97 1.55 6.68 -11.39
CA ASN A 97 1.61 7.87 -12.24
C ASN A 97 0.19 8.28 -12.70
N LYS A 98 0.10 9.36 -13.48
CA LYS A 98 -1.18 9.91 -13.97
C LYS A 98 -2.06 8.93 -14.75
N ASN A 99 -1.47 7.88 -15.33
CA ASN A 99 -2.21 6.90 -16.14
C ASN A 99 -2.90 5.82 -15.29
N ASN A 100 -2.47 5.59 -14.05
CA ASN A 100 -2.99 4.50 -13.20
C ASN A 100 -3.53 4.95 -11.84
N ILE A 101 -3.21 6.17 -11.37
CA ILE A 101 -3.62 6.63 -10.03
C ILE A 101 -5.16 6.66 -9.85
N GLN A 102 -5.90 7.02 -10.90
CA GLN A 102 -7.36 7.03 -10.87
C GLN A 102 -7.96 5.62 -10.80
N GLU A 103 -7.34 4.64 -11.46
CA GLU A 103 -7.77 3.24 -11.38
C GLU A 103 -7.51 2.67 -9.99
N LEU A 104 -6.34 2.93 -9.42
CA LEU A 104 -6.02 2.56 -8.04
C LEU A 104 -7.04 3.15 -7.04
N LYS A 105 -7.40 4.43 -7.22
CA LYS A 105 -8.47 5.07 -6.42
C LYS A 105 -9.80 4.33 -6.56
N LYS A 106 -10.21 3.95 -7.78
CA LYS A 106 -11.45 3.18 -8.02
C LYS A 106 -11.43 1.81 -7.36
N TRP A 107 -10.25 1.19 -7.22
CA TRP A 107 -10.11 -0.11 -6.55
C TRP A 107 -10.23 0.00 -5.03
N GLY A 108 -10.10 1.20 -4.47
CA GLY A 108 -10.23 1.48 -3.04
C GLY A 108 -8.96 1.98 -2.37
N VAL A 109 -7.91 2.29 -3.13
CA VAL A 109 -6.68 2.91 -2.61
C VAL A 109 -6.98 4.35 -2.18
N ASN A 110 -6.52 4.71 -0.98
CA ASN A 110 -6.67 6.05 -0.40
C ASN A 110 -5.34 6.67 0.06
N ASN A 111 -4.23 5.93 -0.04
CA ASN A 111 -2.88 6.44 0.17
C ASN A 111 -1.96 6.01 -0.98
N PHE A 112 -1.17 6.93 -1.54
CA PHE A 112 -0.41 6.68 -2.77
C PHE A 112 1.06 7.00 -2.58
N CYS A 113 1.92 5.99 -2.67
CA CYS A 113 3.37 6.16 -2.63
C CYS A 113 3.88 6.44 -4.05
N VAL A 114 4.12 7.72 -4.35
CA VAL A 114 4.60 8.15 -5.67
C VAL A 114 6.07 8.54 -5.61
N GLY A 115 6.91 7.80 -6.33
CA GLY A 115 8.33 8.07 -6.48
C GLY A 115 8.67 8.72 -7.82
N SER A 116 8.95 7.89 -8.83
CA SER A 116 9.54 8.32 -10.11
C SER A 116 8.73 9.36 -10.89
N ALA A 117 7.39 9.34 -10.79
CA ALA A 117 6.54 10.32 -11.47
C ALA A 117 6.70 11.75 -10.92
N ILE A 118 7.12 11.91 -9.66
CA ILE A 118 7.44 13.22 -9.06
C ILE A 118 8.93 13.49 -9.18
N ILE A 119 9.80 12.57 -8.75
CA ILE A 119 11.25 12.80 -8.69
C ILE A 119 11.87 12.95 -10.09
N GLY A 120 11.27 12.32 -11.10
CA GLY A 120 11.70 12.42 -12.50
C GLY A 120 11.16 13.62 -13.26
N SER A 121 10.37 14.50 -12.64
CA SER A 121 9.84 15.71 -13.29
C SER A 121 10.80 16.90 -13.16
N ASP A 122 10.67 17.88 -14.05
CA ASP A 122 11.40 19.15 -13.96
C ASP A 122 10.87 20.07 -12.84
N ASP A 123 9.61 19.86 -12.43
CA ASP A 123 8.94 20.61 -11.37
C ASP A 123 8.16 19.65 -10.47
N TYR A 124 8.70 19.41 -9.27
CA TYR A 124 8.13 18.49 -8.29
C TYR A 124 6.78 18.96 -7.77
N LYS A 125 6.61 20.27 -7.60
CA LYS A 125 5.38 20.86 -7.07
C LYS A 125 4.27 20.67 -8.09
N LYS A 126 4.53 21.02 -9.36
CA LYS A 126 3.57 20.84 -10.44
C LYS A 126 3.19 19.37 -10.63
N ALA A 127 4.16 18.45 -10.62
CA ALA A 127 3.88 17.02 -10.75
C ALA A 127 3.03 16.47 -9.61
N TYR A 128 3.29 16.93 -8.37
CA TYR A 128 2.45 16.60 -7.21
C TYR A 128 1.03 17.14 -7.36
N GLU A 129 0.87 18.41 -7.75
CA GLU A 129 -0.44 19.04 -7.93
C GLU A 129 -1.26 18.32 -9.02
N GLU A 130 -0.65 18.02 -10.16
CA GLU A 130 -1.31 17.27 -11.25
C GLU A 130 -1.79 15.88 -10.81
N LEU A 131 -1.03 15.17 -9.97
CA LEU A 131 -1.46 13.87 -9.44
C LEU A 131 -2.55 14.02 -8.38
N ASN A 132 -2.42 15.02 -7.52
CA ASN A 132 -3.37 15.27 -6.44
C ASN A 132 -4.76 15.69 -6.97
N GLU A 133 -4.82 16.40 -8.09
CA GLU A 133 -6.08 16.75 -8.77
C GLU A 133 -6.85 15.54 -9.33
N LEU A 134 -6.18 14.40 -9.50
CA LEU A 134 -6.80 13.17 -10.02
C LEU A 134 -7.46 12.32 -8.92
N ILE A 135 -7.20 12.61 -7.64
CA ILE A 135 -7.62 11.80 -6.48
C ILE A 135 -8.48 12.55 -5.46
#